data_AF-A0A128FFP7-F1
#
_entry.id   AF-A0A128FFP7-F1
#
_cell.length_a   1.000
_cell.length_b   1.000
_cell.length_c   1.000
_cell.angle_alpha   90.00
_cell.angle_beta   90.00
_cell.angle_gamma   90.00
#
_symmetry.space_group_name_H-M   'P 1'
#
loop_
_entity.id
_entity.type
_entity.pdbx_description
1 polymer ?
#
loop_
_entity_poly.entity_id
_entity_poly.type
_entity_poly.pdbx_seq_one_letter_code
_entity_poly.pdbx_strand_id
1 'polypeptide(L)' 'MVGINVPIPVPMAFHSFGGWKRSIFGPLNVHGNDGVRFYTRMKTVTARWPKGQREREFVMPTMK' A
#
# COMPACT_ATOMS: atom_id res chain seq x y z
N MET A 1 -2.63 4.92 22.21
CA MET A 1 -4.04 4.51 22.39
C MET A 1 -4.58 5.23 23.61
N VAL A 2 -5.76 5.83 23.51
CA VAL A 2 -6.39 6.57 24.62
C VAL A 2 -7.85 6.15 24.69
N GLY A 3 -8.32 5.75 25.87
CA GLY A 3 -9.73 5.47 26.15
C GLY A 3 -10.26 6.42 27.20
N ILE A 4 -11.47 6.94 27.01
CA ILE A 4 -12.19 7.75 28.00
C ILE A 4 -13.39 6.93 28.45
N ASN A 5 -13.51 6.66 29.76
CA ASN A 5 -14.53 5.79 30.35
C ASN A 5 -14.54 4.34 29.80
N VAL A 6 -13.42 3.87 29.26
CA VAL A 6 -13.27 2.51 28.69
C VAL A 6 -12.02 1.84 29.26
N PRO A 7 -12.12 0.64 29.86
CA PRO A 7 -11.00 -0.02 30.54
C PRO A 7 -9.96 -0.59 29.56
N ILE A 8 -10.37 -0.96 28.34
CA ILE A 8 -9.50 -1.56 27.33
C ILE A 8 -9.68 -0.81 26.00
N PRO A 9 -8.85 0.19 25.69
CA PRO A 9 -8.99 1.00 24.49
C PRO A 9 -8.29 0.34 23.29
N VAL A 10 -8.75 -0.84 22.89
CA VAL A 10 -8.23 -1.56 21.71
C VAL A 10 -9.00 -1.12 20.47
N PRO A 11 -8.34 -0.48 19.47
CA PRO A 11 -8.99 -0.08 18.23
C PRO A 11 -9.48 -1.30 17.44
N MET A 12 -10.66 -1.16 16.82
CA MET A 12 -11.19 -2.13 15.86
C MET A 12 -10.29 -2.23 14.62
N ALA A 13 -10.39 -3.34 13.88
CA ALA A 13 -9.51 -3.69 12.75
C ALA A 13 -9.37 -2.63 11.63
N PHE A 14 -10.31 -1.69 11.54
CA PHE A 14 -10.26 -0.57 10.58
C PHE A 14 -9.32 0.57 11.01
N HIS A 15 -8.92 0.59 12.28
CA HIS A 15 -8.05 1.62 12.85
C HIS A 15 -6.70 1.02 13.22
N SER A 16 -5.64 1.83 13.10
CA SER A 16 -4.28 1.39 13.42
C SER A 16 -4.14 1.04 14.91
N PHE A 17 -3.71 -0.19 15.21
CA PHE A 17 -3.30 -0.62 16.54
C PHE A 17 -1.78 -0.43 16.71
N GLY A 18 -1.39 0.36 17.71
CA GLY A 18 0.01 0.59 18.04
C GLY A 18 0.21 1.35 19.35
N GLY A 19 1.46 1.44 19.77
CA GLY A 19 1.83 2.00 21.06
C GLY A 19 3.04 2.94 20.98
N TRP A 20 3.51 3.41 22.12
CA TRP A 20 4.71 4.25 22.25
C TRP A 20 5.76 3.56 23.15
N LYS A 21 7.05 3.87 22.95
CA LYS A 21 8.21 3.24 23.62
C LYS A 21 8.36 1.76 23.25
N ARG A 22 8.42 0.84 24.23
CA ARG A 22 8.63 -0.61 24.01
C ARG A 22 7.33 -1.38 23.69
N SER A 23 6.22 -0.68 23.47
CA SER A 23 4.92 -1.30 23.17
C SER A 23 4.68 -1.53 21.67
N ILE A 24 5.56 -1.02 20.81
CA ILE A 24 5.64 -1.37 19.40
C ILE A 24 7.09 -1.27 18.94
N PHE A 25 7.51 -2.16 18.05
CA PHE A 25 8.82 -2.11 17.44
C PHE A 25 8.66 -1.86 15.94
N GLY A 26 9.28 -0.79 15.44
CA GLY A 26 9.17 -0.36 14.05
C GLY A 26 8.21 0.81 13.82
N PRO A 27 8.17 1.36 12.59
CA PRO A 27 7.47 2.60 12.30
C PRO A 27 5.98 2.44 11.92
N LEU A 28 5.51 1.21 11.64
CA LEU A 28 4.15 0.95 11.16
C LEU A 28 3.31 0.21 12.21
N ASN A 29 2.01 0.49 12.22
CA ASN A 29 1.02 -0.13 13.10
C ASN A 29 0.42 -1.40 12.47
N VAL A 30 -0.22 -2.26 13.29
CA VAL A 30 -0.61 -3.64 12.90
C VAL A 30 -1.82 -3.69 11.96
N HIS A 31 -2.77 -2.76 12.10
CA HIS A 31 -4.07 -2.78 11.41
C HIS A 31 -4.32 -1.48 10.64
N GLY A 32 -5.43 -1.41 9.90
CA GLY A 32 -5.76 -0.28 9.04
C GLY A 32 -4.79 -0.10 7.87
N ASN A 33 -4.63 1.14 7.42
CA ASN A 33 -3.80 1.47 6.26
C ASN A 33 -2.31 1.15 6.49
N ASP A 34 -1.84 1.21 7.73
CA ASP A 34 -0.45 0.90 8.08
C ASP A 34 -0.13 -0.59 7.92
N GLY A 35 -1.09 -1.48 8.22
CA GLY A 35 -0.96 -2.91 8.00
C GLY A 35 -0.81 -3.27 6.52
N VAL A 36 -1.57 -2.60 5.64
CA VAL A 36 -1.45 -2.79 4.18
C VAL A 36 -0.11 -2.25 3.66
N ARG A 37 0.33 -1.10 4.17
CA ARG A 37 1.63 -0.50 3.81
C ARG A 37 2.82 -1.36 4.23
N PHE A 38 2.71 -2.17 5.29
CA PHE A 38 3.79 -3.07 5.69
C PHE A 38 4.05 -4.17 4.66
N TYR A 39 2.98 -4.73 4.07
CA TYR A 39 3.09 -5.81 3.09
C TYR A 39 3.22 -5.32 1.64
N THR A 40 3.11 -4.02 1.38
CA THR A 40 3.15 -3.46 0.02
C THR A 40 4.32 -2.50 -0.15
N ARG A 41 4.78 -2.33 -1.39
CA ARG A 41 5.82 -1.36 -1.74
C ARG A 41 5.26 -0.34 -2.72
N MET A 42 5.49 0.94 -2.44
CA MET A 42 5.07 2.01 -3.33
C MET A 42 5.93 2.01 -4.59
N LYS A 43 5.30 1.96 -5.77
CA LYS A 43 5.96 2.04 -7.07
C LYS A 43 5.35 3.19 -7.87
N THR A 44 6.15 4.17 -8.24
CA THR A 44 5.74 5.29 -9.09
C THR A 44 6.26 5.06 -10.50
N VAL A 45 5.35 4.99 -11.49
CA VAL A 45 5.70 4.78 -12.90
C VAL A 45 5.35 6.03 -13.69
N THR A 46 6.33 6.62 -14.37
CA THR A 46 6.11 7.71 -15.33
C THR A 46 6.31 7.13 -16.73
N ALA A 47 5.25 7.16 -17.54
CA ALA A 47 5.28 6.68 -18.92
C ALA A 47 5.01 7.84 -19.89
N ARG A 48 5.76 7.89 -20.99
CA ARG A 48 5.51 8.78 -22.12
C ARG A 48 5.36 7.92 -23.37
N TRP A 49 4.26 8.12 -24.09
CA TRP A 49 4.05 7.51 -25.40
C TRP A 49 4.60 8.44 -26.48
N PRO A 50 5.63 8.05 -27.24
CA PRO A 50 6.15 8.87 -28.33
C PRO A 50 5.10 9.00 -29.45
N LYS A 51 4.87 10.22 -29.97
CA LYS A 51 3.96 10.47 -31.11
C LYS A 51 4.57 10.11 -32.47
N GLY A 52 5.60 9.27 -32.54
CA GLY A 52 6.39 9.11 -33.75
C GLY A 52 7.07 7.77 -33.91
N GLN A 53 6.31 6.77 -34.35
CA GLN A 53 6.69 6.01 -35.53
C GLN A 53 5.41 5.92 -36.37
N ARG A 54 5.35 6.72 -37.45
CA ARG A 54 4.44 6.41 -38.56
C ARG A 54 4.95 5.09 -39.12
N GLU A 55 4.31 4.00 -38.73
CA GLU A 55 3.89 2.91 -39.59
C GLU A 55 3.07 1.95 -38.74
N ARG A 56 1.95 1.50 -39.30
CA ARG A 56 1.03 0.56 -38.67
C ARG A 56 1.66 -0.84 -38.70
N GLU A 57 2.81 -1.01 -38.05
CA GLU A 57 3.44 -2.31 -37.87
C GLU A 57 2.84 -3.00 -36.66
N PHE A 58 1.66 -3.59 -36.86
CA PHE A 58 1.11 -4.59 -35.96
C PHE A 58 1.47 -5.96 -36.54
N VAL A 59 2.24 -6.76 -35.80
CA VAL A 59 2.61 -8.12 -36.24
C VAL A 59 1.38 -9.02 -36.11
N MET A 60 0.88 -9.54 -37.24
CA MET A 60 -0.16 -10.57 -37.24
C MET A 60 0.47 -11.93 -36.86
N PRO A 61 0.01 -12.60 -35.79
CA PRO A 61 0.54 -13.91 -35.42
C PRO A 61 0.06 -14.96 -36.43
N THR A 62 0.98 -15.57 -37.16
CA THR A 62 0.70 -16.77 -37.98
C THR A 62 1.08 -18.03 -37.20
N MET A 63 0.23 -19.06 -37.28
CA MET A 63 0.57 -20.39 -36.76
C MET A 63 1.66 -21.01 -37.64
N LYS A 64 2.70 -21.56 -37.00
CA LYS A 64 3.71 -22.40 -37.65
C LYS A 64 3.11 -23.72 -38.10
#